data_AF-A0A0B4FRH2-F1
#
_entry.id   AF-A0A0B4FRH2-F1
#
_cell.length_a   1.000
_cell.length_b   1.000
_cell.length_c   1.000
_cell.angle_alpha   90.00
_cell.angle_beta   90.00
_cell.angle_gamma   90.00
#
_symmetry.space_group_name_H-M   'P 1'
#
loop_
_entity.id
_entity.type
_entity.pdbx_description
1 polymer ?
#
loop_
_entity_poly.entity_id
_entity_poly.type
_entity_poly.pdbx_seq_one_letter_code
_entity_poly.pdbx_strand_id
1 'polypeptide(L)'
;MQLAEYAKVFFEKLKSEVQVDELELSKFFKANHNRYNQHASIDVNVAVLKIAASKEDIAAIEKKAEEILQGLTKENFAKTGEELQKKSTDTVIYEELGWFEKGAMVKEFEEAAFSSKEAQIYPKVISTQFGKHLLYIQEVQENKVKAAHILFREVASQDSIAKSLREAETMKEKLDKKEVTFETLKNINKNLLFTHMFTDVDKSGMIPGFVNDTKLVETMYAAEMNKVQIYADDYVTKAGIIYLFSKTKEVQDKVVSLEEVRDKVQDEYKAWRAQQELQKLMN
;
A
#
# COMPACT_ATOMS: atom_id res chain seq x y z
N MET A 1 13.91 -7.80 45.25
CA MET A 1 12.97 -8.49 44.34
C MET A 1 11.77 -7.56 44.16
N GLN A 2 11.49 -7.11 42.94
CA GLN A 2 10.49 -6.06 42.68
C GLN A 2 9.06 -6.60 42.87
N LEU A 3 8.09 -5.74 43.24
CA LEU A 3 6.69 -6.11 43.51
C LEU A 3 6.05 -6.94 42.36
N ALA A 4 6.42 -6.64 41.12
CA ALA A 4 5.99 -7.35 39.92
C ALA A 4 6.44 -8.82 39.89
N GLU A 5 7.62 -9.10 40.44
CA GLU A 5 8.20 -10.45 40.48
C GLU A 5 7.48 -11.33 41.52
N TYR A 6 7.10 -10.75 42.66
CA TYR A 6 6.23 -11.41 43.65
C TYR A 6 4.85 -11.71 43.09
N ALA A 7 4.22 -10.75 42.40
CA ALA A 7 2.91 -10.94 41.78
C ALA A 7 2.93 -12.08 40.74
N LYS A 8 4.00 -12.17 39.95
CA LYS A 8 4.19 -13.25 38.97
C LYS A 8 4.32 -14.62 39.65
N VAL A 9 5.20 -14.75 40.65
CA VAL A 9 5.39 -16.02 41.38
C VAL A 9 4.09 -16.46 42.08
N PHE A 10 3.37 -15.51 42.66
CA PHE A 10 2.10 -15.78 43.32
C PHE A 10 1.02 -16.23 42.32
N PHE A 11 0.91 -15.58 41.16
CA PHE A 11 -0.01 -16.00 40.09
C PHE A 11 0.30 -17.43 39.59
N GLU A 12 1.58 -17.75 39.35
CA GLU A 12 1.96 -19.11 38.93
C GLU A 12 1.63 -20.16 39.99
N LYS A 13 1.81 -19.82 41.28
CA LYS A 13 1.37 -20.68 42.37
C LYS A 13 -0.14 -20.92 42.33
N LEU A 14 -0.96 -19.86 42.25
CA LEU A 14 -2.41 -19.98 42.13
C LEU A 14 -2.81 -20.84 40.93
N LYS A 15 -2.19 -20.61 39.77
CA LYS A 15 -2.42 -21.38 38.53
C LYS A 15 -2.09 -22.87 38.71
N SER A 16 -1.00 -23.19 39.41
CA SER A 16 -0.59 -24.57 39.68
C SER A 16 -1.54 -25.32 40.62
N GLU A 17 -2.23 -24.60 41.52
CA GLU A 17 -3.18 -25.15 42.49
C GLU A 17 -4.58 -25.40 41.87
N VAL A 18 -4.86 -24.84 40.68
CA VAL A 18 -6.14 -25.05 39.99
C VAL A 18 -6.29 -26.51 39.56
N GLN A 19 -7.26 -27.19 40.15
CA GLN A 19 -7.73 -28.50 39.70
C GLN A 19 -8.59 -28.34 38.43
N VAL A 20 -8.34 -29.19 37.44
CA VAL A 20 -9.10 -29.19 36.18
C VAL A 20 -10.31 -30.10 36.32
N ASP A 21 -11.50 -29.51 36.30
CA ASP A 21 -12.76 -30.24 36.20
C ASP A 21 -13.16 -30.37 34.72
N GLU A 22 -13.50 -31.57 34.27
CA GLU A 22 -13.81 -31.85 32.85
C GLU A 22 -15.05 -31.11 32.35
N LEU A 23 -16.07 -30.98 33.20
CA LEU A 23 -17.31 -30.31 32.82
C LEU A 23 -17.07 -28.80 32.68
N GLU A 24 -16.35 -28.20 33.62
CA GLU A 24 -15.97 -26.79 33.58
C GLU A 24 -14.99 -26.48 32.44
N LEU A 25 -14.02 -27.36 32.17
CA LEU A 25 -13.13 -27.25 31.03
C LEU A 25 -13.90 -27.30 29.71
N SER A 26 -14.88 -28.20 29.58
CA SER A 26 -15.77 -28.29 28.41
C SER A 26 -16.61 -27.03 28.21
N LYS A 27 -17.17 -26.46 29.29
CA LYS A 27 -17.90 -25.19 29.23
C LYS A 27 -17.00 -24.03 28.83
N PHE A 28 -15.81 -23.94 29.44
CA PHE A 28 -14.81 -22.92 29.13
C PHE A 28 -14.40 -22.99 27.66
N PHE A 29 -14.15 -24.19 27.15
CA PHE A 29 -13.87 -24.40 25.74
C PHE A 29 -15.02 -23.90 24.84
N LYS A 30 -16.26 -24.34 25.09
CA LYS A 30 -17.42 -23.94 24.27
C LYS A 30 -17.62 -22.42 24.26
N ALA A 31 -17.45 -21.77 25.40
CA ALA A 31 -17.56 -20.31 25.51
C ALA A 31 -16.47 -19.55 24.74
N ASN A 32 -15.30 -20.18 24.52
CA ASN A 32 -14.14 -19.56 23.89
C ASN A 32 -13.74 -20.22 22.55
N HIS A 33 -14.58 -21.13 22.01
CA HIS A 33 -14.20 -22.04 20.92
C HIS A 33 -13.65 -21.32 19.68
N ASN A 34 -14.20 -20.16 19.33
CA ASN A 34 -13.73 -19.35 18.20
C ASN A 34 -12.25 -18.96 18.29
N ARG A 35 -11.69 -18.81 19.50
CA ARG A 35 -10.26 -18.47 19.69
C ARG A 35 -9.33 -19.67 19.47
N TYR A 36 -9.88 -20.87 19.50
CA TYR A 36 -9.15 -22.12 19.29
C TYR A 36 -9.28 -22.62 17.86
N ASN A 37 -10.35 -22.23 17.17
CA ASN A 37 -10.53 -22.54 15.76
C ASN A 37 -9.34 -22.08 14.94
N GLN A 38 -8.95 -22.90 13.99
CA GLN A 38 -7.99 -22.52 12.98
C GLN A 38 -8.72 -21.65 11.95
N HIS A 39 -8.22 -20.44 11.74
CA HIS A 39 -8.75 -19.53 10.73
C HIS A 39 -8.01 -19.73 9.40
N ALA A 40 -8.74 -19.60 8.30
CA ALA A 40 -8.16 -19.73 6.98
C ALA A 40 -7.12 -18.63 6.72
N SER A 41 -5.92 -19.03 6.36
CA SER A 41 -4.82 -18.12 6.03
C SER A 41 -3.98 -18.66 4.88
N ILE A 42 -3.26 -17.77 4.19
CA ILE A 42 -2.29 -18.15 3.16
C ILE A 42 -0.93 -17.51 3.45
N ASP A 43 0.14 -18.20 3.05
CA ASP A 43 1.46 -17.57 2.91
C ASP A 43 1.70 -17.32 1.43
N VAL A 44 2.12 -16.12 1.07
CA VAL A 44 2.24 -15.67 -0.31
C VAL A 44 3.54 -14.90 -0.54
N ASN A 45 4.31 -15.33 -1.54
CA ASN A 45 5.40 -14.53 -2.08
C ASN A 45 4.81 -13.47 -3.01
N VAL A 46 5.24 -12.22 -2.86
CA VAL A 46 4.77 -11.09 -3.67
C VAL A 46 5.97 -10.32 -4.21
N ALA A 47 5.86 -9.88 -5.46
CA ALA A 47 6.75 -8.95 -6.13
C ALA A 47 5.91 -7.80 -6.71
N VAL A 48 6.37 -6.57 -6.48
CA VAL A 48 5.70 -5.36 -6.99
C VAL A 48 6.56 -4.76 -8.08
N LEU A 49 6.04 -4.77 -9.31
CA LEU A 49 6.69 -4.19 -10.48
C LEU A 49 6.10 -2.80 -10.75
N LYS A 50 6.94 -1.78 -10.84
CA LYS A 50 6.52 -0.43 -11.25
C LYS A 50 6.25 -0.39 -12.76
N ILE A 51 5.13 0.18 -13.13
CA ILE A 51 4.86 0.65 -14.49
C ILE A 51 5.49 2.04 -14.63
N ALA A 52 6.62 2.10 -15.32
CA ALA A 52 7.30 3.36 -15.59
C ALA A 52 6.81 3.97 -16.90
N ALA A 53 6.51 5.27 -16.90
CA ALA A 53 6.34 6.03 -18.13
C ALA A 53 7.63 5.96 -18.96
N SER A 54 7.48 5.72 -20.27
CA SER A 54 8.60 5.70 -21.20
C SER A 54 9.14 7.11 -21.44
N LYS A 55 10.31 7.22 -22.07
CA LYS A 55 10.82 8.55 -22.49
C LYS A 55 9.88 9.18 -23.50
N GLU A 56 9.27 8.36 -24.35
CA GLU A 56 8.31 8.74 -25.37
C GLU A 56 7.00 9.25 -24.73
N ASP A 57 6.53 8.61 -23.66
CA ASP A 57 5.36 9.06 -22.89
C ASP A 57 5.62 10.45 -22.29
N ILE A 58 6.78 10.61 -21.63
CA ILE A 58 7.16 11.88 -21.01
C ILE A 58 7.29 12.99 -22.06
N ALA A 59 7.91 12.70 -23.21
CA ALA A 59 8.03 13.65 -24.31
C ALA A 59 6.66 14.03 -24.91
N ALA A 60 5.73 13.08 -25.02
CA ALA A 60 4.37 13.37 -25.48
C ALA A 60 3.59 14.25 -24.50
N ILE A 61 3.76 14.03 -23.20
CA ILE A 61 3.15 14.86 -22.14
C ILE A 61 3.75 16.27 -22.16
N GLU A 62 5.07 16.39 -22.29
CA GLU A 62 5.77 17.67 -22.39
C GLU A 62 5.30 18.45 -23.62
N LYS A 63 5.26 17.81 -24.79
CA LYS A 63 4.74 18.43 -26.02
C LYS A 63 3.30 18.91 -25.86
N LYS A 64 2.43 18.11 -25.24
CA LYS A 64 1.04 18.51 -24.97
C LYS A 64 0.97 19.71 -24.02
N ALA A 65 1.80 19.74 -22.99
CA ALA A 65 1.87 20.88 -22.07
C ALA A 65 2.36 22.14 -22.80
N GLU A 66 3.37 22.03 -23.68
CA GLU A 66 3.86 23.13 -24.52
C GLU A 66 2.80 23.65 -25.48
N GLU A 67 2.05 22.76 -26.15
CA GLU A 67 0.94 23.13 -27.04
C GLU A 67 -0.15 23.90 -26.29
N ILE A 68 -0.51 23.46 -25.08
CA ILE A 68 -1.48 24.14 -24.23
C ILE A 68 -0.95 25.50 -23.80
N LEU A 69 0.32 25.57 -23.37
CA LEU A 69 0.97 26.80 -22.92
C LEU A 69 0.89 27.93 -23.95
N GLN A 70 1.03 27.61 -25.25
CA GLN A 70 0.94 28.60 -26.33
C GLN A 70 -0.42 29.30 -26.42
N GLY A 71 -1.50 28.65 -25.97
CA GLY A 71 -2.86 29.19 -25.98
C GLY A 71 -3.31 29.78 -24.64
N LEU A 72 -2.48 29.70 -23.60
CA LEU A 72 -2.87 30.19 -22.28
C LEU A 72 -2.73 31.71 -22.18
N THR A 73 -3.74 32.32 -21.57
CA THR A 73 -3.76 33.71 -21.13
C THR A 73 -4.19 33.76 -19.67
N LYS A 74 -3.93 34.88 -19.00
CA LYS A 74 -4.34 35.06 -17.59
C LYS A 74 -5.86 34.90 -17.39
N GLU A 75 -6.65 35.23 -18.41
CA GLU A 75 -8.12 35.14 -18.37
C GLU A 75 -8.63 33.71 -18.56
N ASN A 76 -7.92 32.87 -19.31
CA ASN A 76 -8.38 31.51 -19.61
C ASN A 76 -7.71 30.43 -18.74
N PHE A 77 -6.62 30.76 -18.02
CA PHE A 77 -5.79 29.78 -17.30
C PHE A 77 -6.60 28.86 -16.39
N ALA A 78 -7.43 29.44 -15.50
CA ALA A 78 -8.26 28.69 -14.57
C ALA A 78 -9.25 27.77 -15.30
N LYS A 79 -9.97 28.34 -16.27
CA LYS A 79 -10.97 27.60 -17.06
C LYS A 79 -10.32 26.43 -17.81
N THR A 80 -9.19 26.65 -18.47
CA THR A 80 -8.46 25.61 -19.20
C THR A 80 -7.96 24.52 -18.25
N GLY A 81 -7.39 24.89 -17.10
CA GLY A 81 -6.96 23.93 -16.08
C GLY A 81 -8.11 23.05 -15.58
N GLU A 82 -9.23 23.65 -15.20
CA GLU A 82 -10.42 22.93 -14.74
C GLU A 82 -11.01 22.01 -15.81
N GLU A 83 -11.09 22.46 -17.07
CA GLU A 83 -11.60 21.64 -18.17
C GLU A 83 -10.70 20.45 -18.46
N LEU A 84 -9.37 20.63 -18.40
CA LEU A 84 -8.41 19.55 -18.58
C LEU A 84 -8.49 18.53 -17.43
N GLN A 85 -8.55 19.01 -16.18
CA GLN A 85 -8.72 18.13 -15.02
C GLN A 85 -10.03 17.35 -15.09
N LYS A 86 -11.14 17.96 -15.49
CA LYS A 86 -12.43 17.25 -15.68
C LYS A 86 -12.33 16.14 -16.73
N LYS A 87 -11.57 16.35 -17.80
CA LYS A 87 -11.36 15.35 -18.87
C LYS A 87 -10.34 14.26 -18.49
N SER A 88 -9.48 14.52 -17.50
CA SER A 88 -8.34 13.65 -17.18
C SER A 88 -8.01 13.75 -15.69
N THR A 89 -8.96 13.37 -14.85
CA THR A 89 -8.94 13.56 -13.39
C THR A 89 -7.72 12.95 -12.70
N ASP A 90 -7.19 11.86 -13.27
CA ASP A 90 -6.11 11.09 -12.68
C ASP A 90 -4.72 11.62 -13.10
N THR A 91 -4.64 12.39 -14.19
CA THR A 91 -3.38 12.74 -14.87
C THR A 91 -3.16 14.25 -15.01
N VAL A 92 -4.21 15.07 -14.89
CA VAL A 92 -4.13 16.53 -14.89
C VAL A 92 -4.73 17.09 -13.62
N ILE A 93 -3.98 17.97 -12.95
CA ILE A 93 -4.41 18.69 -11.75
C ILE A 93 -4.29 20.18 -12.00
N TYR A 94 -5.39 20.89 -11.78
CA TYR A 94 -5.43 22.32 -11.62
C TYR A 94 -5.48 22.65 -10.14
N GLU A 95 -4.66 23.60 -9.71
CA GLU A 95 -4.64 24.05 -8.32
C GLU A 95 -4.38 25.56 -8.24
N GLU A 96 -5.19 26.23 -7.41
CA GLU A 96 -4.95 27.56 -6.90
C GLU A 96 -4.06 27.45 -5.66
N LEU A 97 -2.78 27.75 -5.79
CA LEU A 97 -1.79 27.55 -4.73
C LEU A 97 -1.93 28.61 -3.62
N GLY A 98 -2.56 29.75 -3.92
CA GLY A 98 -2.56 30.89 -3.03
C GLY A 98 -1.15 31.45 -2.85
N TRP A 99 -0.89 32.05 -1.68
CA TRP A 99 0.40 32.67 -1.36
C TRP A 99 1.40 31.66 -0.81
N PHE A 100 2.64 31.70 -1.30
CA PHE A 100 3.75 30.94 -0.75
C PHE A 100 5.06 31.75 -0.73
N GLU A 101 5.92 31.41 0.23
CA GLU A 101 7.25 32.00 0.42
C GLU A 101 8.34 31.09 -0.14
N LYS A 102 9.59 31.58 -0.20
CA LYS A 102 10.74 30.77 -0.58
C LYS A 102 10.96 29.61 0.41
N GLY A 103 11.36 28.47 -0.12
CA GLY A 103 11.51 27.21 0.61
C GLY A 103 10.22 26.39 0.73
N ALA A 104 9.06 26.93 0.30
CA ALA A 104 7.79 26.21 0.35
C ALA A 104 7.58 25.26 -0.83
N MET A 105 8.28 25.49 -1.95
CA MET A 105 8.12 24.74 -3.20
C MET A 105 9.43 24.04 -3.59
N VAL A 106 9.32 23.05 -4.50
CA VAL A 106 10.51 22.44 -5.10
C VAL A 106 11.28 23.46 -5.93
N LYS A 107 12.61 23.30 -5.96
CA LYS A 107 13.54 24.29 -6.49
C LYS A 107 13.18 24.79 -7.90
N GLU A 108 12.90 23.87 -8.82
CA GLU A 108 12.61 24.19 -10.21
C GLU A 108 11.33 25.04 -10.36
N PHE A 109 10.32 24.75 -9.55
CA PHE A 109 9.05 25.48 -9.54
C PHE A 109 9.20 26.85 -8.87
N GLU A 110 9.94 26.89 -7.76
CA GLU A 110 10.23 28.12 -7.03
C GLU A 110 11.01 29.12 -7.89
N GLU A 111 12.07 28.67 -8.56
CA GLU A 111 12.87 29.51 -9.45
C GLU A 111 12.02 30.13 -10.56
N ALA A 112 11.11 29.36 -11.15
CA ALA A 112 10.17 29.86 -12.16
C ALA A 112 9.17 30.87 -11.58
N ALA A 113 8.65 30.61 -10.38
CA ALA A 113 7.68 31.47 -9.73
C ALA A 113 8.25 32.85 -9.35
N PHE A 114 9.41 32.86 -8.68
CA PHE A 114 10.03 34.10 -8.20
C PHE A 114 10.82 34.87 -9.27
N SER A 115 11.10 34.26 -10.44
CA SER A 115 11.69 34.98 -11.59
C SER A 115 10.67 35.64 -12.51
N SER A 116 9.38 35.35 -12.30
CA SER A 116 8.28 35.86 -13.11
C SER A 116 7.73 37.18 -12.58
N LYS A 117 7.08 37.95 -13.45
CA LYS A 117 6.36 39.16 -13.07
C LYS A 117 4.93 38.84 -12.66
N GLU A 118 4.33 39.79 -11.94
CA GLU A 118 2.90 39.77 -11.64
C GLU A 118 2.02 39.68 -12.89
N ALA A 119 0.88 39.00 -12.77
CA ALA A 119 -0.10 38.76 -13.82
C ALA A 119 0.50 38.14 -15.10
N GLN A 120 1.50 37.27 -14.95
CA GLN A 120 2.23 36.64 -16.05
C GLN A 120 2.20 35.11 -15.96
N ILE A 121 2.04 34.46 -17.11
CA ILE A 121 2.26 33.02 -17.26
C ILE A 121 3.76 32.77 -17.52
N TYR A 122 4.35 31.82 -16.81
CA TYR A 122 5.74 31.44 -17.03
C TYR A 122 5.90 30.86 -18.45
N PRO A 123 6.86 31.34 -19.25
CA PRO A 123 6.87 31.07 -20.70
C PRO A 123 7.37 29.67 -21.10
N LYS A 124 7.65 28.79 -20.13
CA LYS A 124 8.15 27.43 -20.38
C LYS A 124 7.42 26.42 -19.50
N VAL A 125 7.41 25.17 -19.94
CA VAL A 125 6.98 24.05 -19.09
C VAL A 125 8.04 23.81 -18.01
N ILE A 126 7.61 23.70 -16.75
CA ILE A 126 8.49 23.41 -15.62
C ILE A 126 8.45 21.91 -15.37
N SER A 127 9.62 21.26 -15.33
CA SER A 127 9.72 19.84 -14.99
C SER A 127 10.09 19.67 -13.52
N THR A 128 9.34 18.86 -12.79
CA THR A 128 9.64 18.50 -11.39
C THR A 128 9.48 16.99 -11.19
N GLN A 129 9.81 16.50 -9.99
CA GLN A 129 9.55 15.10 -9.62
C GLN A 129 8.05 14.71 -9.63
N PHE A 130 7.13 15.68 -9.70
CA PHE A 130 5.68 15.44 -9.75
C PHE A 130 5.14 15.40 -11.19
N GLY A 131 5.92 15.89 -12.16
CA GLY A 131 5.57 15.91 -13.58
C GLY A 131 5.85 17.26 -14.24
N LYS A 132 5.01 17.63 -15.22
CA LYS A 132 5.16 18.84 -16.03
C LYS A 132 4.16 19.90 -15.58
N HIS A 133 4.62 21.11 -15.30
CA HIS A 133 3.78 22.20 -14.79
C HIS A 133 3.72 23.38 -15.74
N LEU A 134 2.52 23.94 -15.87
CA LEU A 134 2.26 25.29 -16.40
C LEU A 134 1.95 26.20 -15.22
N LEU A 135 2.51 27.40 -15.19
CA LEU A 135 2.49 28.26 -14.02
C LEU A 135 1.95 29.64 -14.36
N TYR A 136 0.94 30.10 -13.63
CA TYR A 136 0.41 31.44 -13.69
C TYR A 136 0.69 32.19 -12.39
N ILE A 137 1.41 33.30 -12.49
CA ILE A 137 1.72 34.20 -11.39
C ILE A 137 0.65 35.29 -11.33
N GLN A 138 -0.12 35.26 -10.25
CA GLN A 138 -1.24 36.18 -10.04
C GLN A 138 -0.76 37.49 -9.44
N GLU A 139 0.02 37.42 -8.35
CA GLU A 139 0.48 38.57 -7.57
C GLU A 139 1.90 38.31 -7.04
N VAL A 140 2.74 39.35 -6.97
CA VAL A 140 4.11 39.27 -6.43
C VAL A 140 4.30 40.28 -5.30
N GLN A 141 4.79 39.82 -4.15
CA GLN A 141 5.24 40.66 -3.05
C GLN A 141 6.69 40.34 -2.71
N GLU A 142 7.32 41.18 -1.89
CA GLU A 142 8.77 41.16 -1.64
C GLU A 142 9.32 39.76 -1.30
N ASN A 143 8.60 38.97 -0.49
CA ASN A 143 9.04 37.63 -0.06
C ASN A 143 8.05 36.51 -0.38
N LYS A 144 6.95 36.80 -1.09
CA LYS A 144 5.92 35.79 -1.39
C LYS A 144 5.28 36.00 -2.75
N VAL A 145 4.83 34.91 -3.34
CA VAL A 145 4.19 34.87 -4.65
C VAL A 145 2.83 34.19 -4.51
N LYS A 146 1.83 34.72 -5.21
CA LYS A 146 0.53 34.07 -5.37
C LYS A 146 0.44 33.46 -6.77
N ALA A 147 0.11 32.18 -6.86
CA ALA A 147 0.08 31.49 -8.15
C ALA A 147 -1.00 30.42 -8.27
N ALA A 148 -1.25 30.03 -9.51
CA ALA A 148 -2.00 28.83 -9.87
C ALA A 148 -1.17 27.97 -10.82
N HIS A 149 -1.39 26.66 -10.84
CA HIS A 149 -0.71 25.79 -11.78
C HIS A 149 -1.64 24.79 -12.48
N ILE A 150 -1.13 24.22 -13.58
CA ILE A 150 -1.68 23.03 -14.22
C ILE A 150 -0.56 21.99 -14.25
N LEU A 151 -0.71 20.92 -13.48
CA LEU A 151 0.21 19.79 -13.43
C LEU A 151 -0.28 18.68 -14.38
N PHE A 152 0.61 18.20 -15.23
CA PHE A 152 0.49 16.96 -16.00
C PHE A 152 1.40 15.91 -15.37
N ARG A 153 0.80 14.87 -14.78
CA ARG A 153 1.52 13.73 -14.21
C ARG A 153 2.13 12.88 -15.31
N GLU A 154 3.35 12.41 -15.08
CA GLU A 154 4.07 11.49 -15.96
C GLU A 154 3.53 10.06 -15.81
N VAL A 155 2.32 9.84 -16.30
CA VAL A 155 1.69 8.51 -16.31
C VAL A 155 2.11 7.70 -17.52
N ALA A 156 2.18 6.38 -17.35
CA ALA A 156 2.51 5.45 -18.43
C ALA A 156 1.38 5.41 -19.47
N SER A 157 1.75 5.36 -20.75
CA SER A 157 0.80 5.09 -21.83
C SER A 157 0.33 3.64 -21.82
N GLN A 158 -0.70 3.33 -22.62
CA GLN A 158 -1.14 1.95 -22.84
C GLN A 158 -0.01 1.06 -23.40
N ASP A 159 0.88 1.61 -24.22
CA ASP A 159 2.03 0.87 -24.74
C ASP A 159 3.05 0.55 -23.65
N SER A 160 3.31 1.51 -22.74
CA SER A 160 4.19 1.29 -21.58
C SER A 160 3.60 0.31 -20.56
N ILE A 161 2.28 0.35 -20.36
CA ILE A 161 1.55 -0.65 -19.56
C ILE A 161 1.70 -2.04 -20.20
N ALA A 162 1.40 -2.16 -21.50
CA ALA A 162 1.52 -3.42 -22.24
C ALA A 162 2.95 -3.97 -22.23
N LYS A 163 3.96 -3.09 -22.33
CA LYS A 163 5.36 -3.46 -22.19
C LYS A 163 5.68 -3.99 -20.79
N SER A 164 5.22 -3.30 -19.75
CA SER A 164 5.43 -3.71 -18.35
C SER A 164 4.75 -5.05 -18.05
N LEU A 165 3.58 -5.32 -18.65
CA LEU A 165 2.91 -6.62 -18.58
C LEU A 165 3.75 -7.72 -19.26
N ARG A 166 4.33 -7.47 -20.43
CA ARG A 166 5.25 -8.45 -21.06
C ARG A 166 6.50 -8.71 -20.23
N GLU A 167 7.03 -7.70 -19.56
CA GLU A 167 8.13 -7.85 -18.60
C GLU A 167 7.71 -8.72 -17.40
N ALA A 168 6.50 -8.50 -16.86
CA ALA A 168 5.94 -9.33 -15.79
C ALA A 168 5.75 -10.79 -16.26
N GLU A 169 5.24 -11.02 -17.46
CA GLU A 169 5.12 -12.38 -18.03
C GLU A 169 6.50 -13.05 -18.17
N THR A 170 7.50 -12.33 -18.62
CA THR A 170 8.88 -12.85 -18.71
C THR A 170 9.41 -13.23 -17.31
N MET A 171 9.15 -12.41 -16.29
CA MET A 171 9.53 -12.71 -14.91
C MET A 171 8.79 -13.94 -14.38
N LYS A 172 7.48 -14.02 -14.64
CA LYS A 172 6.63 -15.16 -14.28
C LYS A 172 7.17 -16.46 -14.88
N GLU A 173 7.50 -16.49 -16.17
CA GLU A 173 8.07 -17.66 -16.83
C GLU A 173 9.39 -18.11 -16.19
N LYS A 174 10.29 -17.17 -15.85
CA LYS A 174 11.56 -17.49 -15.21
C LYS A 174 11.37 -18.04 -13.79
N LEU A 175 10.40 -17.51 -13.03
CA LEU A 175 10.04 -18.02 -11.72
C LEU A 175 9.45 -19.44 -11.81
N ASP A 176 8.53 -19.67 -12.76
CA ASP A 176 7.91 -20.98 -12.98
C ASP A 176 8.96 -22.04 -13.39
N LYS A 177 9.95 -21.65 -14.18
CA LYS A 177 11.11 -22.49 -14.56
C LYS A 177 12.17 -22.61 -13.47
N LYS A 178 12.02 -21.87 -12.35
CA LYS A 178 13.00 -21.78 -11.25
C LYS A 178 14.39 -21.29 -11.69
N GLU A 179 14.47 -20.53 -12.78
CA GLU A 179 15.69 -19.85 -13.21
C GLU A 179 16.04 -18.67 -12.29
N VAL A 180 15.02 -18.11 -11.64
CA VAL A 180 15.13 -17.05 -10.63
C VAL A 180 14.19 -17.35 -9.46
N THR A 181 14.47 -16.75 -8.30
CA THR A 181 13.56 -16.68 -7.14
C THR A 181 13.00 -15.26 -7.01
N PHE A 182 11.95 -15.08 -6.19
CA PHE A 182 11.40 -13.76 -5.87
C PHE A 182 12.51 -12.81 -5.36
N GLU A 183 13.36 -13.29 -4.46
CA GLU A 183 14.50 -12.52 -3.91
C GLU A 183 15.49 -12.04 -4.99
N THR A 184 15.67 -12.82 -6.06
CA THR A 184 16.61 -12.48 -7.14
C THR A 184 15.99 -11.68 -8.28
N LEU A 185 14.67 -11.42 -8.28
CA LEU A 185 13.99 -10.69 -9.36
C LEU A 185 14.58 -9.29 -9.60
N LYS A 186 15.07 -8.64 -8.54
CA LYS A 186 15.75 -7.34 -8.62
C LYS A 186 16.93 -7.35 -9.59
N ASN A 187 17.59 -8.50 -9.76
CA ASN A 187 18.77 -8.63 -10.61
C ASN A 187 18.41 -8.65 -12.11
N ILE A 188 17.14 -8.90 -12.44
CA ILE A 188 16.69 -9.02 -13.84
C ILE A 188 15.70 -7.93 -14.27
N ASN A 189 15.09 -7.20 -13.33
CA ASN A 189 14.23 -6.07 -13.65
C ASN A 189 14.47 -4.88 -12.70
N LYS A 190 14.93 -3.76 -13.27
CA LYS A 190 15.21 -2.51 -12.55
C LYS A 190 13.96 -1.76 -12.08
N ASN A 191 12.79 -2.07 -12.65
CA ASN A 191 11.51 -1.46 -12.29
C ASN A 191 10.85 -2.21 -11.12
N LEU A 192 11.46 -3.29 -10.64
CA LEU A 192 10.98 -3.98 -9.45
C LEU A 192 11.14 -3.06 -8.23
N LEU A 193 10.03 -2.79 -7.54
CA LEU A 193 10.03 -1.97 -6.33
C LEU A 193 10.53 -2.78 -5.14
N PHE A 194 9.93 -3.95 -4.91
CA PHE A 194 10.35 -4.87 -3.86
C PHE A 194 9.75 -6.27 -4.06
N THR A 195 10.26 -7.21 -3.25
CA THR A 195 9.66 -8.51 -3.03
C THR A 195 9.50 -8.78 -1.54
N HIS A 196 8.46 -9.50 -1.13
CA HIS A 196 8.25 -9.90 0.25
C HIS A 196 7.45 -11.20 0.34
N MET A 197 7.70 -11.99 1.39
CA MET A 197 6.87 -13.14 1.76
C MET A 197 5.94 -12.72 2.88
N PHE A 198 4.64 -12.67 2.61
CA PHE A 198 3.62 -12.43 3.62
C PHE A 198 3.15 -13.77 4.18
N THR A 199 3.05 -13.87 5.50
CA THR A 199 2.58 -15.06 6.20
C THR A 199 1.26 -14.78 6.89
N ASP A 200 0.44 -15.82 7.04
CA ASP A 200 -0.85 -15.76 7.73
C ASP A 200 -1.77 -14.65 7.21
N VAL A 201 -1.75 -14.39 5.90
CA VAL A 201 -2.68 -13.47 5.24
C VAL A 201 -4.08 -14.05 5.35
N ASP A 202 -5.01 -13.30 5.94
CA ASP A 202 -6.40 -13.70 6.10
C ASP A 202 -7.29 -13.20 4.93
N LYS A 203 -8.58 -13.58 4.95
CA LYS A 203 -9.57 -13.19 3.92
C LYS A 203 -10.14 -11.78 4.12
N SER A 204 -9.58 -10.93 5.00
CA SER A 204 -10.12 -9.59 5.26
C SER A 204 -10.00 -8.64 4.05
N GLY A 205 -9.11 -8.94 3.11
CA GLY A 205 -8.74 -8.03 2.03
C GLY A 205 -7.64 -7.03 2.40
N MET A 206 -7.13 -7.10 3.63
CA MET A 206 -6.04 -6.27 4.12
C MET A 206 -4.81 -7.12 4.42
N ILE A 207 -3.66 -6.70 3.89
CA ILE A 207 -2.34 -7.22 4.27
C ILE A 207 -1.63 -6.12 5.06
N PRO A 208 -1.47 -6.26 6.40
CA PRO A 208 -0.87 -5.23 7.24
C PRO A 208 0.52 -4.79 6.76
N GLY A 209 0.73 -3.48 6.68
CA GLY A 209 2.00 -2.90 6.22
C GLY A 209 2.23 -2.97 4.71
N PHE A 210 1.26 -3.46 3.93
CA PHE A 210 1.39 -3.61 2.50
C PHE A 210 0.24 -2.96 1.71
N VAL A 211 -0.95 -3.53 1.77
CA VAL A 211 -2.06 -3.11 0.90
C VAL A 211 -3.42 -3.41 1.53
N ASN A 212 -4.41 -2.60 1.19
CA ASN A 212 -5.83 -2.89 1.42
C ASN A 212 -6.50 -3.05 0.05
N ASP A 213 -6.57 -4.28 -0.43
CA ASP A 213 -7.08 -4.63 -1.75
C ASP A 213 -7.76 -6.01 -1.68
N THR A 214 -9.08 -5.99 -1.47
CA THR A 214 -9.90 -7.20 -1.36
C THR A 214 -9.80 -8.07 -2.60
N LYS A 215 -9.77 -7.49 -3.80
CA LYS A 215 -9.74 -8.25 -5.05
C LYS A 215 -8.39 -8.95 -5.23
N LEU A 216 -7.29 -8.27 -4.91
CA LEU A 216 -5.97 -8.88 -4.92
C LEU A 216 -5.91 -10.07 -3.95
N VAL A 217 -6.38 -9.89 -2.71
CA VAL A 217 -6.37 -10.97 -1.70
C VAL A 217 -7.26 -12.14 -2.13
N GLU A 218 -8.48 -11.89 -2.62
CA GLU A 218 -9.35 -12.94 -3.17
C GLU A 218 -8.66 -13.70 -4.31
N THR A 219 -7.96 -12.99 -5.21
CA THR A 219 -7.20 -13.60 -6.30
C THR A 219 -6.04 -14.45 -5.76
N MET A 220 -5.34 -14.00 -4.72
CA MET A 220 -4.28 -14.77 -4.05
C MET A 220 -4.82 -16.06 -3.43
N TYR A 221 -6.00 -16.02 -2.80
CA TYR A 221 -6.66 -17.21 -2.26
C TYR A 221 -7.09 -18.18 -3.36
N ALA A 222 -7.66 -17.69 -4.45
CA ALA A 222 -8.10 -18.50 -5.58
C ALA A 222 -6.94 -19.12 -6.38
N ALA A 223 -5.72 -18.62 -6.20
CA ALA A 223 -4.57 -19.07 -6.96
C ALA A 223 -4.18 -20.53 -6.68
N GLU A 224 -3.64 -21.20 -7.70
CA GLU A 224 -3.05 -22.52 -7.53
C GLU A 224 -1.78 -22.46 -6.66
N MET A 225 -1.60 -23.49 -5.82
CA MET A 225 -0.42 -23.61 -4.97
C MET A 225 0.87 -23.64 -5.80
N ASN A 226 1.84 -22.81 -5.40
CA ASN A 226 3.18 -22.68 -5.98
C ASN A 226 3.20 -22.28 -7.47
N LYS A 227 2.10 -21.74 -8.00
CA LYS A 227 2.05 -21.16 -9.35
C LYS A 227 2.14 -19.65 -9.26
N VAL A 228 3.02 -19.08 -10.07
CA VAL A 228 3.11 -17.61 -10.16
C VAL A 228 1.93 -17.09 -10.97
N GLN A 229 1.27 -16.06 -10.46
CA GLN A 229 0.22 -15.32 -11.13
C GLN A 229 0.55 -13.83 -11.20
N ILE A 230 -0.06 -13.14 -12.16
CA ILE A 230 0.04 -11.70 -12.34
C ILE A 230 -1.32 -11.09 -12.02
N TYR A 231 -1.32 -10.01 -11.24
CA TYR A 231 -2.51 -9.19 -10.99
C TYR A 231 -2.23 -7.74 -11.39
N ALA A 232 -3.05 -7.22 -12.29
CA ALA A 232 -2.90 -5.91 -12.90
C ALA A 232 -4.27 -5.39 -13.37
N ASP A 233 -5.21 -5.18 -12.45
CA ASP A 233 -6.50 -4.58 -12.78
C ASP A 233 -6.38 -3.06 -13.05
N ASP A 234 -7.49 -2.42 -13.42
CA ASP A 234 -7.53 -0.98 -13.70
C ASP A 234 -7.06 -0.13 -12.51
N TYR A 235 -7.34 -0.55 -11.28
CA TYR A 235 -6.93 0.19 -10.09
C TYR A 235 -5.42 0.12 -9.89
N VAL A 236 -4.87 -1.10 -9.95
CA VAL A 236 -3.44 -1.38 -9.76
C VAL A 236 -2.59 -0.77 -10.89
N THR A 237 -3.06 -0.86 -12.13
CA THR A 237 -2.36 -0.27 -13.28
C THR A 237 -2.41 1.26 -13.26
N LYS A 238 -3.52 1.87 -12.82
CA LYS A 238 -3.59 3.33 -12.57
C LYS A 238 -2.69 3.79 -11.43
N ALA A 239 -2.51 2.95 -10.41
CA ALA A 239 -1.52 3.17 -9.35
C ALA A 239 -0.07 2.99 -9.85
N GLY A 240 0.13 2.61 -11.11
CA GLY A 240 1.44 2.50 -11.74
C GLY A 240 2.21 1.26 -11.29
N ILE A 241 1.52 0.18 -10.94
CA ILE A 241 2.14 -1.07 -10.47
C ILE A 241 1.50 -2.30 -11.11
N ILE A 242 2.19 -3.44 -11.02
CA ILE A 242 1.74 -4.79 -11.35
C ILE A 242 2.22 -5.70 -10.22
N TYR A 243 1.36 -6.61 -9.75
CA TYR A 243 1.76 -7.62 -8.78
C TYR A 243 2.08 -8.94 -9.48
N LEU A 244 3.18 -9.57 -9.10
CA LEU A 244 3.39 -11.00 -9.29
C LEU A 244 3.34 -11.66 -7.93
N PHE A 245 2.65 -12.80 -7.81
CA PHE A 245 2.59 -13.50 -6.54
C PHE A 245 2.50 -15.01 -6.71
N SER A 246 2.82 -15.75 -5.66
CA SER A 246 2.71 -17.21 -5.60
C SER A 246 2.30 -17.66 -4.20
N LYS A 247 1.16 -18.35 -4.11
CA LYS A 247 0.65 -18.92 -2.86
C LYS A 247 1.48 -20.15 -2.48
N THR A 248 2.12 -20.11 -1.33
CA THR A 248 3.08 -21.15 -0.87
C THR A 248 2.55 -22.01 0.26
N LYS A 249 1.54 -21.53 0.99
CA LYS A 249 0.83 -22.26 2.04
C LYS A 249 -0.63 -21.87 1.99
N GLU A 250 -1.50 -22.81 2.32
CA GLU A 250 -2.92 -22.55 2.56
C GLU A 250 -3.37 -23.34 3.78
N VAL A 251 -4.01 -22.62 4.69
CA VAL A 251 -4.65 -23.13 5.88
C VAL A 251 -6.15 -22.97 5.67
N GLN A 252 -6.91 -24.05 5.88
CA GLN A 252 -8.37 -24.02 5.82
C GLN A 252 -8.94 -23.69 7.19
N ASP A 253 -10.16 -23.15 7.20
CA ASP A 253 -10.94 -23.02 8.43
C ASP A 253 -11.17 -24.41 9.02
N LYS A 254 -10.83 -24.57 10.30
CA LYS A 254 -11.07 -25.81 11.05
C LYS A 254 -11.62 -25.49 12.42
N VAL A 255 -12.86 -25.92 12.65
CA VAL A 255 -13.41 -26.00 14.00
C VAL A 255 -12.69 -27.15 14.70
N VAL A 256 -11.95 -26.82 15.76
CA VAL A 256 -11.18 -27.81 16.53
C VAL A 256 -12.02 -28.40 17.63
N SER A 257 -11.73 -29.63 18.05
CA SER A 257 -12.33 -30.23 19.25
C SER A 257 -11.53 -29.90 20.51
N LEU A 258 -12.14 -30.05 21.69
CA LEU A 258 -11.43 -29.87 22.96
C LEU A 258 -10.25 -30.82 23.07
N GLU A 259 -10.39 -32.05 22.58
CA GLU A 259 -9.32 -33.06 22.59
C GLU A 259 -8.10 -32.60 21.78
N GLU A 260 -8.31 -31.94 20.63
CA GLU A 260 -7.23 -31.48 19.76
C GLU A 260 -6.41 -30.32 20.35
N VAL A 261 -7.06 -29.47 21.15
CA VAL A 261 -6.41 -28.28 21.78
C VAL A 261 -6.35 -28.38 23.30
N ARG A 262 -6.49 -29.59 23.85
CA ARG A 262 -6.73 -29.82 25.29
C ARG A 262 -5.70 -29.15 26.18
N ASP A 263 -4.42 -29.34 25.89
CA ASP A 263 -3.33 -28.80 26.71
C ASP A 263 -3.36 -27.27 26.76
N LYS A 264 -3.61 -26.63 25.60
CA LYS A 264 -3.74 -25.16 25.50
C LYS A 264 -4.95 -24.66 26.26
N VAL A 265 -6.11 -25.30 26.07
CA VAL A 265 -7.36 -24.92 26.76
C VAL A 265 -7.23 -25.12 28.26
N GLN A 266 -6.57 -26.19 28.72
CA GLN A 266 -6.31 -26.44 30.14
C GLN A 266 -5.41 -25.36 30.75
N ASP A 267 -4.33 -24.98 30.06
CA ASP A 267 -3.43 -23.94 30.54
C ASP A 267 -4.15 -22.58 30.66
N GLU A 268 -4.91 -22.20 29.63
CA GLU A 268 -5.70 -20.98 29.62
C GLU A 268 -6.82 -20.99 30.66
N TYR A 269 -7.49 -22.14 30.86
CA TYR A 269 -8.49 -22.32 31.91
C TYR A 269 -7.89 -22.13 33.31
N LYS A 270 -6.73 -22.74 33.58
CA LYS A 270 -6.03 -22.58 34.85
C LYS A 270 -5.61 -21.13 35.07
N ALA A 271 -5.08 -20.47 34.04
CA ALA A 271 -4.72 -19.07 34.09
C ALA A 271 -5.95 -18.18 34.39
N TRP A 272 -7.06 -18.42 33.71
CA TRP A 272 -8.33 -17.73 33.94
C TRP A 272 -8.83 -17.91 35.39
N ARG A 273 -8.83 -19.15 35.91
CA ARG A 273 -9.21 -19.43 37.31
C ARG A 273 -8.29 -18.75 38.31
N ALA A 274 -6.97 -18.81 38.10
CA ALA A 274 -6.01 -18.14 38.96
C ALA A 274 -6.21 -16.62 38.98
N GLN A 275 -6.55 -16.03 37.83
CA GLN A 275 -6.87 -14.61 37.73
C GLN A 275 -8.14 -14.24 38.52
N GLN A 276 -9.17 -15.09 38.47
CA GLN A 276 -10.39 -14.90 39.27
C GLN A 276 -10.11 -14.97 40.77
N GLU A 277 -9.29 -15.93 41.23
CA GLU A 277 -8.90 -16.02 42.65
C GLU A 277 -8.04 -14.82 43.08
N LEU A 278 -7.11 -14.38 42.24
CA LEU A 278 -6.32 -13.17 42.51
C LEU A 278 -7.20 -11.93 42.65
N GLN A 279 -8.20 -11.75 41.77
CA GLN A 279 -9.15 -10.64 41.85
C GLN A 279 -9.97 -10.66 43.15
N LYS A 280 -10.37 -11.85 43.64
CA LYS A 280 -11.07 -11.98 44.93
C LYS A 280 -10.18 -11.60 46.11
N LEU A 281 -8.88 -11.84 46.04
CA LEU A 281 -7.93 -11.48 47.10
C LEU A 281 -7.58 -9.98 47.11
N MET A 282 -7.81 -9.29 45.99
CA MET A 282 -7.55 -7.86 45.82
C MET A 282 -8.76 -6.96 46.15
N ASN A 283 -9.95 -7.56 46.26
CA ASN A 283 -11.21 -6.90 46.62
C ASN A 283 -11.56 -7.16 48.08
#